data_AF-A0A6I4W5K5-F1
#
_entry.id   AF-A0A6I4W5K5-F1
#
_cell.length_a   1.000
_cell.length_b   1.000
_cell.length_c   1.000
_cell.angle_alpha   90.00
_cell.angle_beta   90.00
_cell.angle_gamma   90.00
#
_symmetry.space_group_name_H-M   'P 1'
#
loop_
_entity.id
_entity.type
_entity.pdbx_description
1 polymer ?
#
loop_
_entity_poly.entity_id
_entity_poly.type
_entity_poly.pdbx_seq_one_letter_code
_entity_poly.pdbx_strand_id
1 'polypeptide(L)'
;MMRKIRTDNIADYVVSLLIIKVQRGKEEVVVMVRWESEEHWKQWEKSEAHIVSHKGKIGNPKPEYIVNIEVGKYEVNTVKKNN
;
A
#
# COMPACT_ATOMS: atom_id res chain seq x y z
N MET A 1 14.95 -19.60 -2.14
CA MET A 1 14.13 -20.21 -1.07
C MET A 1 13.11 -19.16 -0.60
N MET A 2 11.89 -19.16 -1.14
CA MET A 2 10.84 -18.23 -0.73
C MET A 2 10.09 -18.83 0.47
N ARG A 3 10.12 -18.16 1.62
CA ARG A 3 9.29 -18.54 2.77
C ARG A 3 7.85 -18.10 2.50
N LYS A 4 6.92 -19.06 2.45
CA LYS A 4 5.49 -18.79 2.60
C LYS A 4 5.28 -18.10 3.94
N ILE A 5 4.86 -16.84 3.91
CA ILE A 5 4.42 -16.12 5.09
C ILE A 5 3.04 -16.67 5.48
N ARG A 6 2.95 -17.25 6.67
CA ARG A 6 1.70 -17.68 7.33
C ARG A 6 0.90 -16.44 7.71
N THR A 7 -0.37 -16.39 7.33
CA THR A 7 -1.28 -15.24 7.55
C THR A 7 -2.35 -15.58 8.57
N ASP A 8 -1.92 -16.08 9.73
CA ASP A 8 -2.83 -16.69 10.71
C ASP A 8 -3.17 -15.69 11.84
N ASN A 9 -2.66 -14.45 11.77
CA ASN A 9 -2.94 -13.37 12.71
C ASN A 9 -3.04 -12.04 11.95
N ILE A 10 -4.26 -11.52 11.78
CA ILE A 10 -4.57 -10.35 10.93
C ILE A 10 -4.38 -9.01 11.68
N ALA A 11 -3.84 -9.03 12.91
CA ALA A 11 -3.71 -7.85 13.75
C ALA A 11 -2.41 -7.04 13.55
N ASP A 12 -1.49 -7.42 12.65
CA ASP A 12 -0.28 -6.64 12.41
C ASP A 12 -0.11 -6.36 10.91
N TYR A 13 -0.59 -5.18 10.49
CA TYR A 13 -0.30 -4.49 9.22
C TYR A 13 -0.32 -5.36 7.95
N VAL A 14 -1.50 -5.55 7.36
CA VAL A 14 -1.60 -6.18 6.04
C VAL A 14 -1.34 -5.14 4.95
N VAL A 15 -0.08 -5.01 4.55
CA VAL A 15 0.30 -4.39 3.28
C VAL A 15 0.21 -5.44 2.18
N SER A 16 -0.65 -5.22 1.20
CA SER A 16 -0.79 -6.08 0.03
C SER A 16 -0.14 -5.42 -1.18
N LEU A 17 0.70 -6.18 -1.88
CA LEU A 17 1.23 -5.81 -3.20
C LEU A 17 0.47 -6.60 -4.25
N LEU A 18 -0.33 -5.90 -5.05
CA LEU A 18 -1.09 -6.49 -6.15
C LEU A 18 -0.48 -6.03 -7.46
N ILE A 19 -0.16 -6.98 -8.33
CA ILE A 19 0.34 -6.70 -9.67
C ILE A 19 -0.73 -7.18 -10.64
N ILE A 20 -1.25 -6.26 -11.47
CA ILE A 20 -2.22 -6.64 -12.50
C ILE A 20 -1.50 -7.51 -13.53
N LYS A 21 -2.06 -8.68 -13.82
CA LYS A 21 -1.59 -9.54 -14.90
C LYS A 21 -2.05 -8.96 -16.24
N VAL A 22 -1.16 -8.20 -16.87
CA VAL A 22 -1.37 -7.69 -18.24
C VAL A 22 -0.64 -8.57 -19.26
N GLN A 23 -1.24 -8.81 -20.43
CA GLN A 23 -0.56 -9.51 -21.53
C GLN A 23 0.20 -8.55 -22.46
N ARG A 24 -0.28 -7.30 -22.58
CA ARG A 24 0.33 -6.20 -23.35
C ARG A 24 -0.08 -4.87 -22.72
N GLY A 25 0.73 -3.83 -22.87
CA GLY A 25 0.44 -2.48 -22.37
C GLY A 25 1.18 -2.12 -21.08
N LYS A 26 0.67 -1.12 -20.35
CA LYS A 26 1.26 -0.65 -19.10
C LYS A 26 0.89 -1.60 -17.96
N GLU A 27 1.86 -1.92 -17.11
CA GLU A 27 1.62 -2.63 -15.87
C GLU A 27 1.00 -1.70 -14.84
N GLU A 28 0.22 -2.27 -13.93
CA GLU A 28 -0.31 -1.57 -12.77
C GLU A 28 0.06 -2.33 -11.51
N VAL A 29 0.68 -1.60 -10.58
CA VAL A 29 1.05 -2.09 -9.25
C VAL A 29 0.22 -1.33 -8.23
N VAL A 30 -0.60 -2.05 -7.48
CA VAL A 30 -1.42 -1.50 -6.39
C VAL A 30 -0.77 -1.85 -5.06
N VAL A 31 -0.49 -0.83 -4.26
CA VAL A 31 -0.07 -0.98 -2.85
C VAL A 31 -1.29 -0.67 -2.00
N MET A 32 -1.86 -1.69 -1.36
CA MET A 32 -3.01 -1.53 -0.47
C MET A 32 -2.57 -1.69 0.98
N VAL A 33 -2.69 -0.62 1.76
CA VAL A 33 -2.44 -0.63 3.20
C VAL A 33 -3.78 -0.59 3.92
N ARG A 34 -4.05 -1.60 4.76
CA ARG A 34 -5.23 -1.62 5.61
C ARG A 34 -4.89 -1.11 7.00
N TRP A 35 -5.72 -0.20 7.49
CA TRP A 35 -5.61 0.38 8.83
C TRP A 35 -6.79 -0.10 9.67
N GLU A 36 -6.57 -0.27 10.98
CA GLU A 36 -7.64 -0.62 11.91
C GLU A 36 -8.71 0.48 11.99
N SER A 37 -8.28 1.73 11.88
CA SER A 37 -9.16 2.90 11.77
C SER A 37 -8.46 4.02 11.00
N GLU A 38 -9.23 5.01 10.57
CA GLU A 38 -8.70 6.23 9.95
C GLU A 38 -7.74 6.98 10.90
N GLU A 39 -7.97 6.92 12.21
CA GLU A 39 -7.12 7.58 13.21
C GLU A 39 -5.70 6.99 13.25
N HIS A 40 -5.55 5.67 13.11
CA HIS A 40 -4.23 5.04 13.00
C HIS A 40 -3.48 5.50 11.75
N TRP A 41 -4.18 5.66 10.62
CA TRP A 41 -3.60 6.22 9.41
C TRP A 41 -3.17 7.69 9.60
N LYS A 42 -4.00 8.52 10.25
CA LYS A 42 -3.66 9.92 10.56
C LYS A 42 -2.45 10.04 11.48
N GLN A 43 -2.31 9.14 12.45
CA GLN A 43 -1.14 9.09 13.31
C GLN A 43 0.12 8.70 12.51
N TRP A 44 -0.01 7.73 11.60
CA TRP A 44 1.10 7.35 10.72
C TRP A 44 1.53 8.48 9.77
N GLU A 45 0.60 9.23 9.17
CA GLU A 45 0.94 10.37 8.32
C GLU A 45 1.76 11.44 9.05
N LYS A 46 1.52 11.59 10.36
CA LYS A 46 2.25 12.54 11.21
C LYS A 46 3.55 11.97 11.78
N SER A 47 3.83 10.68 11.56
CA SER A 47 5.02 10.02 12.11
C SER A 47 6.30 10.53 11.44
N GLU A 48 7.40 10.51 12.19
CA GLU A 48 8.72 10.88 11.67
C GLU A 48 9.12 10.04 10.46
N ALA A 49 8.85 8.73 10.50
CA ALA A 49 9.17 7.80 9.41
C ALA A 49 8.50 8.20 8.08
N HIS A 50 7.22 8.58 8.12
CA HIS A 50 6.51 9.07 6.94
C HIS A 50 7.09 10.40 6.44
N ILE A 51 7.30 11.35 7.34
CA ILE A 51 7.80 12.69 7.02
C ILE A 51 9.21 12.64 6.41
N VAL A 52 10.12 11.87 7.01
CA VAL A 52 11.50 11.71 6.53
C VAL A 52 11.52 11.07 5.13
N SER A 53 10.67 10.06 4.89
CA SER A 53 10.53 9.43 3.57
C SER A 53 10.08 10.42 2.49
N HIS A 54 9.09 11.27 2.79
CA HIS A 54 8.62 12.29 1.84
C HIS A 54 9.65 13.40 1.62
N LYS A 55 10.29 13.89 2.70
CA LYS A 55 11.33 14.91 2.60
C LYS A 55 12.53 14.43 1.78
N GLY A 56 12.96 13.19 1.97
CA GLY A 56 14.07 12.59 1.22
C GLY A 56 13.80 12.41 -0.29
N LYS A 57 12.54 12.55 -0.73
CA LYS A 57 12.14 12.47 -2.14
C LYS A 57 12.00 13.82 -2.83
N ILE A 58 12.08 14.94 -2.09
CA ILE A 58 12.00 16.28 -2.68
C ILE A 58 13.18 16.50 -3.62
N GLY A 59 12.91 16.92 -4.85
CA GLY A 59 13.92 17.21 -5.87
C GLY A 59 14.40 16.00 -6.67
N ASN A 60 14.04 14.78 -6.28
CA ASN A 60 14.34 13.60 -7.09
C ASN A 60 13.38 13.54 -8.30
N PRO A 61 13.89 13.37 -9.53
CA PRO A 61 13.04 13.20 -10.69
C PRO A 61 12.20 11.93 -10.54
N LYS A 62 10.96 11.97 -11.04
CA LYS A 62 10.12 10.77 -11.12
C LYS A 62 10.86 9.75 -12.02
N PRO A 63 11.08 8.51 -11.56
CA PRO A 63 11.69 7.48 -12.40
C PRO A 63 10.90 7.24 -13.68
N GLU A 64 11.59 6.99 -14.80
CA GLU A 64 10.97 6.86 -16.14
C GLU A 64 9.96 5.72 -16.24
N TYR A 65 10.18 4.62 -15.50
CA TYR A 65 9.28 3.48 -15.46
C TYR A 65 7.96 3.77 -14.74
N ILE A 66 7.86 4.88 -13.99
CA ILE A 66 6.62 5.30 -13.33
C ILE A 66 5.85 6.20 -14.28
N VAL A 67 4.87 5.63 -14.98
CA VAL A 67 4.06 6.40 -15.92
C VAL A 67 3.07 7.32 -15.19
N ASN A 68 2.37 6.81 -14.18
CA ASN A 68 1.38 7.54 -13.39
C ASN A 68 1.42 7.09 -11.92
N ILE A 69 0.98 7.95 -10.99
CA ILE A 69 0.78 7.62 -9.57
C ILE A 69 -0.57 8.20 -9.15
N GLU A 70 -1.44 7.35 -8.63
CA GLU A 70 -2.72 7.75 -8.02
C GLU A 70 -2.80 7.21 -6.59
N VAL A 71 -3.45 7.99 -5.72
CA VAL A 71 -3.66 7.61 -4.31
C VAL A 71 -5.14 7.77 -4.01
N GLY A 72 -5.77 6.69 -3.55
CA GLY A 72 -7.16 6.65 -3.11
C GLY A 72 -7.28 6.20 -1.66
N LYS A 73 -8.38 6.59 -1.00
CA LYS A 73 -8.76 6.13 0.34
C LYS A 73 -10.16 5.56 0.27
N TYR A 74 -10.38 4.44 0.96
CA TYR A 74 -11.65 3.73 0.97
C TYR A 74 -12.03 3.36 2.40
N GLU A 75 -13.29 3.57 2.75
CA GLU A 75 -13.90 3.04 3.96
C GLU A 75 -14.44 1.63 3.68
N VAL A 76 -14.07 0.67 4.52
CA VAL A 76 -14.53 -0.72 4.36
C VAL A 76 -15.85 -0.88 5.10
N ASN A 77 -16.96 -0.73 4.38
CA ASN A 77 -18.30 -0.83 4.96
C ASN A 77 -18.73 -2.28 5.27
N THR A 78 -18.35 -3.25 4.43
CA THR A 78 -18.77 -4.65 4.58
C THR A 78 -17.67 -5.61 4.11
N VAL A 79 -17.42 -6.67 4.88
CA VAL A 79 -16.53 -7.78 4.50
C VAL A 79 -17.27 -9.09 4.66
N LYS A 80 -17.42 -9.85 3.58
CA LYS A 80 -17.89 -11.24 3.66
C LYS A 80 -16.74 -12.15 4.09
N LYS A 81 -16.85 -12.78 5.25
CA LYS A 81 -15.96 -13.86 5.65
C LYS A 81 -16.45 -15.15 4.98
N ASN A 82 -15.56 -15.86 4.31
CA ASN A 82 -15.84 -17.23 3.90
C ASN A 82 -15.49 -18.14 5.08
N ASN A 83 -16.43 -19.00 5.47
CA ASN A 83 -16.22 -20.06 6.46
C ASN A 83 -15.39 -21.20 5.88
#